data_AF-A0A6B3IDI2-F1
#
_entry.id   AF-A0A6B3IDI2-F1
#
_cell.length_a   1.000
_cell.length_b   1.000
_cell.length_c   1.000
_cell.angle_alpha   90.00
_cell.angle_beta   90.00
_cell.angle_gamma   90.00
#
_symmetry.space_group_name_H-M   'P 1'
#
loop_
_entity.id
_entity.type
_entity.pdbx_description
1 polymer ?
#
loop_
_entity_poly.entity_id
_entity_poly.type
_entity_poly.pdbx_seq_one_letter_code
_entity_poly.pdbx_strand_id
1 'polypeptide(L)'
;GEEVLDAYLARTDAVLDAGSPRTARTVYTAMHGVGTSVLTAAFDRAGFPAPVLVAEQAEPDPAFPTVAFPNPEEPGAMDLAFATARRSAPDLIIANDPDADRCAVAVPDTATEGGWRMLRG
;
A
#
# COMPACT_ATOMS: atom_id res chain seq x y z
N GLY A 1 -21.23 9.88 6.10
CA GLY A 1 -19.93 9.72 5.43
C GLY A 1 -18.91 9.27 6.44
N GLU A 2 -18.55 10.18 7.35
CA GLU A 2 -17.61 9.93 8.46
C GLU A 2 -18.02 8.76 9.36
N GLU A 3 -19.30 8.68 9.76
CA GLU A 3 -19.81 7.54 10.56
C GLU A 3 -19.61 6.16 9.89
N VAL A 4 -19.67 6.11 8.54
CA VAL A 4 -19.44 4.86 7.79
C VAL A 4 -17.95 4.51 7.78
N LEU A 5 -17.08 5.51 7.62
CA LEU A 5 -15.63 5.32 7.70
C LEU A 5 -15.23 4.83 9.09
N ASP A 6 -15.75 5.45 10.16
CA ASP A 6 -15.45 5.04 11.53
C ASP A 6 -15.92 3.61 11.81
N ALA A 7 -17.14 3.26 11.38
CA ALA A 7 -17.66 1.90 11.53
C ALA A 7 -16.82 0.88 10.74
N TYR A 8 -16.33 1.25 9.55
CA TYR A 8 -15.43 0.42 8.76
C TYR A 8 -14.09 0.21 9.48
N LEU A 9 -13.46 1.29 9.95
CA LEU A 9 -12.19 1.22 10.68
C LEU A 9 -12.32 0.41 11.97
N ALA A 10 -13.39 0.59 12.73
CA ALA A 10 -13.67 -0.22 13.92
C ALA A 10 -13.79 -1.72 13.60
N ARG A 11 -14.31 -2.07 12.41
CA ARG A 11 -14.37 -3.46 11.96
C ARG A 11 -13.00 -4.01 11.57
N THR A 12 -12.09 -3.16 11.06
CA THR A 12 -10.71 -3.58 10.79
C THR A 12 -9.94 -3.86 12.08
N ASP A 13 -10.26 -3.16 13.18
CA ASP A 13 -9.64 -3.42 14.49
C ASP A 13 -9.96 -4.85 14.98
N ALA A 14 -11.16 -5.37 14.66
CA ALA A 14 -11.63 -6.68 15.11
C ALA A 14 -10.90 -7.88 14.48
N VAL A 15 -10.15 -7.67 13.38
CA VAL A 15 -9.34 -8.74 12.75
C VAL A 15 -7.89 -8.75 13.23
N LEU A 16 -7.51 -7.80 14.08
CA LEU A 16 -6.17 -7.72 14.65
C LEU A 16 -6.04 -8.63 15.87
N ASP A 17 -4.98 -9.43 15.90
CA ASP A 17 -4.60 -10.13 17.13
C ASP A 17 -3.90 -9.16 18.10
N ALA A 18 -4.39 -9.07 19.34
CA ALA A 18 -3.93 -8.10 20.33
C ALA A 18 -2.46 -8.30 20.76
N GLY A 19 -1.94 -9.52 20.66
CA GLY A 19 -0.55 -9.84 21.02
C GLY A 19 0.46 -9.68 19.88
N SER A 20 0.00 -9.44 18.65
CA SER A 20 0.88 -9.43 17.48
C SER A 20 1.68 -8.12 17.36
N PRO A 21 2.95 -8.17 16.90
CA PRO A 21 3.77 -6.98 16.75
C PRO A 21 3.19 -5.94 15.77
N ARG A 22 3.48 -4.67 16.03
CA ARG A 22 3.13 -3.51 15.19
C ARG A 22 4.37 -2.79 14.66
N THR A 23 5.32 -3.55 14.13
CA THR A 23 6.64 -3.02 13.74
C THR A 23 6.90 -3.06 12.24
N ALA A 24 5.98 -3.59 11.45
CA ALA A 24 6.15 -3.70 10.00
C ALA A 24 6.24 -2.33 9.35
N ARG A 25 7.34 -2.06 8.64
CA ARG A 25 7.55 -0.85 7.85
C ARG A 25 7.13 -1.12 6.43
N THR A 26 6.34 -0.24 5.84
CA THR A 26 5.75 -0.47 4.52
C THR A 26 6.03 0.69 3.57
N VAL A 27 6.10 0.38 2.27
CA VAL A 27 5.85 1.37 1.22
C VAL A 27 4.43 1.16 0.72
N TYR A 28 3.73 2.26 0.45
CA TYR A 28 2.35 2.22 -0.04
C TYR A 28 2.17 3.08 -1.29
N THR A 29 1.41 2.56 -2.25
CA THR A 29 0.86 3.33 -3.38
C THR A 29 -0.63 3.06 -3.54
N ALA A 30 -1.39 4.12 -3.78
CA ALA A 30 -2.79 4.03 -4.18
C ALA A 30 -2.98 4.06 -5.71
N MET A 31 -1.89 4.16 -6.49
CA MET A 31 -1.94 4.33 -7.95
C MET A 31 -2.88 5.45 -8.41
N HIS A 32 -2.82 6.61 -7.75
CA HIS A 32 -3.75 7.75 -7.94
C HIS A 32 -5.19 7.46 -7.55
N GLY A 33 -5.39 6.44 -6.72
CA GLY A 33 -6.66 6.02 -6.17
C GLY A 33 -7.06 6.73 -4.89
N VAL A 34 -8.20 6.30 -4.34
CA VAL A 34 -8.81 6.88 -3.14
C VAL A 34 -8.37 6.21 -1.84
N GLY A 35 -7.54 5.17 -1.89
CA GLY A 35 -7.20 4.31 -0.75
C GLY A 35 -6.31 4.94 0.32
N THR A 36 -5.52 5.97 -0.01
CA THR A 36 -4.47 6.51 0.88
C THR A 36 -5.00 6.97 2.25
N SER A 37 -6.10 7.73 2.28
CA SER A 37 -6.66 8.27 3.52
C SER A 37 -7.18 7.16 4.45
N VAL A 38 -7.87 6.16 3.88
CA VAL A 38 -8.41 5.02 4.64
C VAL A 38 -7.29 4.13 5.16
N LEU A 39 -6.30 3.81 4.34
CA LEU A 39 -5.19 2.95 4.75
C LEU A 39 -4.33 3.60 5.84
N THR A 40 -4.00 4.89 5.70
CA THR A 40 -3.23 5.61 6.71
C THR A 40 -3.97 5.71 8.04
N ALA A 41 -5.28 5.97 8.02
CA ALA A 41 -6.12 5.95 9.22
C ALA A 41 -6.16 4.56 9.88
N ALA A 42 -6.26 3.49 9.08
CA ALA A 42 -6.21 2.12 9.61
C ALA A 42 -4.86 1.80 10.25
N PHE A 43 -3.75 2.22 9.63
CA PHE A 43 -2.39 2.02 10.18
C PHE A 43 -2.19 2.75 11.51
N ASP A 44 -2.60 4.01 11.59
CA ASP A 44 -2.51 4.82 12.80
C ASP A 44 -3.32 4.20 13.96
N ARG A 45 -4.57 3.82 13.69
CA ARG A 45 -5.45 3.17 14.68
C ARG A 45 -4.92 1.82 15.16
N ALA A 46 -4.37 1.03 14.25
CA ALA A 46 -3.81 -0.28 14.57
C ALA A 46 -2.44 -0.18 15.26
N GLY A 47 -1.81 0.99 15.28
CA GLY A 47 -0.51 1.25 15.89
C GLY A 47 0.69 0.85 15.04
N PHE A 48 0.52 0.67 13.72
CA PHE A 48 1.63 0.42 12.80
C PHE A 48 2.39 1.72 12.49
N PRO A 49 3.69 1.65 12.13
CA PRO A 49 4.42 2.80 11.62
C PRO A 49 3.74 3.35 10.37
N ALA A 50 3.69 4.68 10.23
CA ALA A 50 3.16 5.31 9.02
C ALA A 50 3.87 4.77 7.77
N PRO A 51 3.12 4.39 6.71
CA PRO A 51 3.71 3.90 5.48
C PRO A 51 4.52 5.00 4.78
N VAL A 52 5.62 4.62 4.13
CA VAL A 52 6.31 5.51 3.19
C VAL A 52 5.49 5.56 1.91
N LEU A 53 4.83 6.69 1.68
CA LEU A 53 4.01 6.89 0.49
C LEU A 53 4.88 7.03 -0.76
N VAL A 54 4.43 6.43 -1.86
CA VAL A 54 4.88 6.80 -3.20
C VAL A 54 4.24 8.15 -3.53
N ALA A 55 4.97 9.24 -3.28
CA ALA A 55 4.46 10.60 -3.33
C ALA A 55 3.79 10.93 -4.67
N GLU A 56 4.34 10.39 -5.77
CA GLU A 56 3.84 10.59 -7.13
C GLU A 56 2.50 9.89 -7.41
N GLN A 57 2.04 9.00 -6.53
CA GLN A 57 0.82 8.18 -6.73
C GLN A 57 -0.12 8.20 -5.51
N ALA A 58 0.17 9.05 -4.52
CA ALA A 58 -0.55 9.06 -3.24
C ALA A 58 -1.88 9.82 -3.29
N GLU A 59 -1.93 10.90 -4.08
CA GLU A 59 -3.13 11.72 -4.24
C GLU A 59 -4.03 11.21 -5.37
N PRO A 60 -5.36 11.30 -5.24
CA PRO A 60 -6.27 10.89 -6.30
C PRO A 60 -6.09 11.73 -7.58
N ASP A 61 -5.88 11.08 -8.72
CA ASP A 61 -5.81 11.70 -10.05
C ASP A 61 -6.42 10.78 -11.12
N PRO A 62 -7.59 11.12 -11.69
CA PRO A 62 -8.27 10.28 -12.67
C PRO A 62 -7.55 10.19 -14.02
N ALA A 63 -6.50 11.00 -14.25
CA ALA A 63 -5.67 10.91 -15.46
C ALA A 63 -4.59 9.83 -15.39
N PHE A 64 -4.33 9.26 -14.19
CA PHE A 64 -3.32 8.23 -13.94
C PHE A 64 -1.96 8.51 -14.59
N PRO A 65 -1.37 9.71 -14.38
CA PRO A 65 -0.27 10.22 -15.21
C PRO A 65 1.04 9.40 -15.15
N THR A 66 1.17 8.49 -14.18
CA THR A 66 2.40 7.71 -13.94
C THR A 66 2.33 6.28 -14.46
N VAL A 67 1.17 5.80 -14.90
CA VAL A 67 0.95 4.40 -15.29
C VAL A 67 0.15 4.32 -16.58
N ALA A 68 0.47 3.36 -17.44
CA ALA A 68 -0.33 3.12 -18.65
C ALA A 68 -1.72 2.56 -18.30
N PHE A 69 -1.79 1.74 -17.27
CA PHE A 69 -3.01 1.18 -16.73
C PHE A 69 -2.87 0.98 -15.21
N PRO A 70 -3.79 1.51 -14.39
CA PRO A 70 -3.63 1.53 -12.93
C PRO A 70 -4.08 0.19 -12.31
N ASN A 71 -3.26 -0.83 -12.47
CA ASN A 71 -3.45 -2.15 -11.86
C ASN A 71 -2.08 -2.73 -11.49
N PRO A 72 -1.86 -3.15 -10.23
CA PRO A 72 -0.54 -3.58 -9.76
C PRO A 72 0.03 -4.84 -10.42
N GLU A 73 -0.77 -5.62 -11.13
CA GLU A 73 -0.29 -6.75 -11.94
C GLU A 73 0.24 -6.33 -13.32
N GLU A 74 0.04 -5.07 -13.74
CA GLU A 74 0.49 -4.59 -15.04
C GLU A 74 1.98 -4.28 -15.05
N PRO A 75 2.67 -4.57 -16.17
CA PRO A 75 4.06 -4.17 -16.35
C PRO A 75 4.27 -2.67 -16.10
N GLY A 76 5.23 -2.34 -15.24
CA GLY A 76 5.62 -0.97 -14.91
C GLY A 76 4.77 -0.28 -13.82
N ALA A 77 3.61 -0.84 -13.45
CA ALA A 77 2.74 -0.23 -12.43
C ALA A 77 3.42 -0.15 -11.04
N MET A 78 4.30 -1.11 -10.73
CA MET A 78 5.02 -1.21 -9.46
C MET A 78 6.38 -0.47 -9.44
N ASP A 79 6.83 0.12 -10.55
CA ASP A 79 8.20 0.64 -10.66
C ASP A 79 8.49 1.77 -9.65
N LEU A 80 7.53 2.69 -9.47
CA LEU A 80 7.65 3.78 -8.49
C LEU A 80 7.63 3.26 -7.05
N ALA A 81 6.87 2.21 -6.78
CA ALA A 81 6.85 1.56 -5.47
C ALA A 81 8.19 0.87 -5.18
N PHE A 82 8.75 0.12 -6.14
CA PHE A 82 10.09 -0.48 -6.01
C PHE A 82 11.18 0.58 -5.86
N ALA A 83 11.13 1.66 -6.62
CA ALA A 83 12.08 2.76 -6.50
C ALA A 83 12.03 3.41 -5.11
N THR A 84 10.82 3.63 -4.57
CA THR A 84 10.63 4.16 -3.22
C THR A 84 11.15 3.19 -2.16
N ALA A 85 10.85 1.91 -2.30
CA ALA A 85 11.29 0.87 -1.38
C ALA A 85 12.81 0.67 -1.37
N ARG A 86 13.51 0.89 -2.48
CA ARG A 86 14.99 0.89 -2.52
C ARG A 86 15.60 2.02 -1.67
N ARG A 87 14.90 3.15 -1.52
CA ARG A 87 15.37 4.30 -0.73
C ARG A 87 15.03 4.16 0.76
N SER A 88 13.88 3.57 1.08
CA SER A 88 13.38 3.47 2.46
C SER A 88 13.63 2.12 3.15
N ALA A 89 13.98 1.08 2.38
CA ALA A 89 14.21 -0.28 2.85
C ALA A 89 13.09 -0.81 3.79
N PRO A 90 11.83 -0.84 3.32
CA PRO A 90 10.70 -1.35 4.09
C PRO A 90 10.74 -2.87 4.20
N ASP A 91 9.86 -3.43 5.02
CA ASP A 91 9.70 -4.88 5.17
C ASP A 91 8.75 -5.46 4.10
N LEU A 92 7.81 -4.65 3.60
CA LEU A 92 6.93 -4.99 2.47
C LEU A 92 6.47 -3.75 1.67
N ILE A 93 5.97 -4.01 0.47
CA ILE A 93 5.28 -3.03 -0.37
C ILE A 93 3.82 -3.44 -0.48
N ILE A 94 2.91 -2.47 -0.34
CA ILE A 94 1.48 -2.63 -0.56
C ILE A 94 1.08 -1.69 -1.70
N ALA A 95 0.36 -2.22 -2.69
CA ALA A 95 -0.21 -1.42 -3.76
C ALA A 95 -1.70 -1.70 -3.87
N ASN A 96 -2.52 -0.66 -3.82
CA ASN A 96 -3.93 -0.75 -4.19
C ASN A 96 -4.14 -0.36 -5.64
N ASP A 97 -5.16 -0.93 -6.26
CA ASP A 97 -5.76 -0.33 -7.45
C ASP A 97 -6.62 0.90 -7.06
N PRO A 98 -7.09 1.71 -8.04
CA PRO A 98 -7.62 3.04 -7.75
C PRO A 98 -8.84 3.11 -6.81
N ASP A 99 -9.71 2.09 -6.83
CA ASP A 99 -10.87 1.98 -5.94
C ASP A 99 -10.59 1.21 -4.65
N ALA A 100 -9.35 0.73 -4.47
CA ALA A 100 -8.82 0.09 -3.28
C ALA A 100 -9.54 -1.22 -2.86
N ASP A 101 -10.15 -1.91 -3.82
CA ASP A 101 -10.78 -3.22 -3.58
C ASP A 101 -9.83 -4.41 -3.83
N ARG A 102 -8.74 -4.17 -4.57
CA ARG A 102 -7.65 -5.13 -4.75
C ARG A 102 -6.36 -4.58 -4.16
N CYS A 103 -5.51 -5.50 -3.74
CA CYS A 103 -4.15 -5.18 -3.35
C CYS A 103 -3.16 -6.19 -3.92
N ALA A 104 -1.98 -5.71 -4.25
CA ALA A 104 -0.80 -6.54 -4.47
C ALA A 104 0.22 -6.26 -3.37
N VAL A 105 1.01 -7.28 -3.06
CA VAL A 105 2.03 -7.23 -2.02
C VAL A 105 3.36 -7.71 -2.59
N ALA A 106 4.43 -7.00 -2.29
CA ALA A 106 5.79 -7.41 -2.63
C ALA A 106 6.68 -7.46 -1.38
N VAL A 107 7.63 -8.40 -1.38
CA VAL A 107 8.60 -8.59 -0.29
C VAL A 107 10.04 -8.49 -0.83
N PRO A 108 11.02 -8.11 0.01
CA PRO A 108 12.42 -8.10 -0.38
C PRO A 108 12.86 -9.50 -0.82
N ASP A 109 13.54 -9.59 -1.96
CA ASP A 109 14.11 -10.83 -2.46
C ASP A 109 15.37 -10.56 -3.27
N THR A 110 16.53 -10.95 -2.73
CA THR A 110 17.83 -10.74 -3.36
C THR A 110 18.04 -11.60 -4.62
N ALA A 111 17.24 -12.67 -4.80
CA ALA A 111 17.29 -13.51 -5.99
C ALA A 111 16.43 -12.94 -7.15
N THR A 112 15.57 -11.95 -6.86
CA THR A 112 14.72 -11.32 -7.87
C THR A 112 15.39 -10.07 -8.43
N GLU A 113 15.40 -9.94 -9.77
CA GLU A 113 15.88 -8.73 -10.43
C GLU A 113 15.12 -7.50 -9.92
N GLY A 114 15.86 -6.48 -9.50
CA GLY A 114 15.26 -5.29 -8.88
C GLY A 114 15.01 -5.38 -7.37
N GLY A 115 15.24 -6.54 -6.74
CA GLY A 115 15.30 -6.74 -5.28
C GLY A 115 13.97 -6.99 -4.58
N TRP A 116 12.87 -7.11 -5.33
CA TRP A 116 11.52 -7.23 -4.80
C TRP A 116 10.74 -8.30 -5.56
N ARG A 117 10.16 -9.24 -4.83
CA ARG A 117 9.31 -10.30 -5.39
C ARG A 117 7.86 -10.03 -5.05
N MET A 118 7.02 -9.94 -6.09
CA MET A 118 5.56 -9.92 -5.94
C MET A 118 5.09 -11.26 -5.36
N LEU A 119 4.25 -11.19 -4.33
CA LEU A 119 3.56 -12.35 -3.78
C LEU A 119 2.38 -12.71 -4.69
N ARG A 120 2.28 -13.99 -5.03
CA ARG A 120 1.17 -14.55 -5.80
C ARG A 120 0.49 -15.60 -4.95
N GLY A 121 -0.85 -15.58 -4.94
CA GLY A 121 -1.70 -16.60 -4.32
C GLY A 121 -2.05 -17.72 -5.29
#